data_AF-A0A1Q4USI3-F1
#
_entry.id   AF-A0A1Q4USI3-F1
#
_cell.length_a   1.000
_cell.length_b   1.000
_cell.length_c   1.000
_cell.angle_alpha   90.00
_cell.angle_beta   90.00
_cell.angle_gamma   90.00
#
_symmetry.space_group_name_H-M   'P 1'
#
loop_
_entity.id
_entity.type
_entity.pdbx_description
1 polymer ?
#
loop_
_entity_poly.entity_id
_entity_poly.type
_entity_poly.pdbx_seq_one_letter_code
_entity_poly.pdbx_strand_id
1 'polypeptide(L)'
;MNSDNRKSRHASQERQFLPAAIEIMETPANPIGRAVALSLAGFFTIVLAWAAIGEVDVVAVAQGRLVPTGGVKQIQPLEIGTVRAIHVRDGQHVNAGDLLIELDPTESEADKGQLLHERDASALDIARLKTFLDGLENREISALPKHAALDDEILQTAEQKLRSDLAAFFAKLAAKDAEAAKLRAERASIKAEITKSRELLPLLVEREGSLSGLVSHGISTKPVWLEVKQQLIETKSNLEIYRNRLEEADASIMAAEKDRENLIAQTKQQTLEKLLEARNKFQSAAITLRKAESREDRQQLRAPVSGTIQQLTVHTVRGVVSPAESLMVVVPDDVELEVVAKIQNRDAGFVSTGQAAVIKIDSFPFTRYGKIDGRVKSISRDAIQDEDLGLVYEVRATLDTSEILADGRMVKLTPGMTASVEVKTGKRRIIEFLLSPMMKYGDEALRER
;
A
#
# COMPACT_ATOMS: atom_id res chain seq x y z
N MET A 1 120.21 42.97 -66.85
CA MET A 1 119.74 41.64 -67.28
C MET A 1 118.94 41.03 -66.12
N ASN A 2 117.62 40.86 -66.32
CA ASN A 2 116.57 40.09 -65.59
C ASN A 2 116.72 39.83 -64.07
N SER A 3 115.84 40.29 -63.16
CA SER A 3 114.38 40.04 -62.97
C SER A 3 114.01 38.56 -62.82
N ASP A 4 113.67 38.09 -61.62
CA ASP A 4 112.26 37.90 -61.23
C ASP A 4 112.10 37.29 -59.83
N ASN A 5 110.88 37.43 -59.30
CA ASN A 5 110.25 36.59 -58.27
C ASN A 5 110.36 37.02 -56.78
N ARG A 6 109.60 38.06 -56.43
CA ARG A 6 109.01 38.23 -55.08
C ARG A 6 107.64 38.87 -55.23
N LYS A 7 106.56 38.10 -55.14
CA LYS A 7 105.19 38.59 -54.83
C LYS A 7 104.26 37.42 -54.48
N SER A 8 104.24 37.06 -53.20
CA SER A 8 103.15 36.30 -52.60
C SER A 8 102.66 37.06 -51.36
N ARG A 9 101.34 37.16 -51.19
CA ARG A 9 100.59 37.81 -50.09
C ARG A 9 100.32 39.30 -50.25
N HIS A 10 99.44 39.66 -51.18
CA HIS A 10 98.46 40.76 -51.03
C HIS A 10 97.41 40.58 -52.15
N ALA A 11 96.49 39.63 -51.97
CA ALA A 11 95.39 39.40 -52.92
C ALA A 11 94.10 38.94 -52.20
N SER A 12 93.95 39.35 -50.93
CA SER A 12 92.81 38.96 -50.07
C SER A 12 92.01 40.17 -49.57
N GLN A 13 92.18 41.35 -50.17
CA GLN A 13 91.46 42.58 -49.76
C GLN A 13 90.79 43.37 -50.90
N GLU A 14 90.70 42.83 -52.12
CA GLU A 14 90.07 43.52 -53.27
C GLU A 14 88.91 42.74 -53.91
N ARG A 15 88.10 42.04 -53.11
CA ARG A 15 86.86 41.39 -53.57
C ARG A 15 85.61 41.89 -52.84
N GLN A 16 85.57 43.17 -52.47
CA GLN A 16 84.43 43.74 -51.74
C GLN A 16 83.58 44.76 -52.51
N PHE A 17 83.88 45.02 -53.78
CA PHE A 17 83.05 45.92 -54.58
C PHE A 17 83.00 45.47 -56.03
N LEU A 18 81.94 44.73 -56.41
CA LEU A 18 81.30 44.58 -57.75
C LEU A 18 80.14 43.53 -57.63
N PRO A 19 79.13 43.52 -58.52
CA PRO A 19 77.70 43.44 -58.15
C PRO A 19 77.14 42.05 -57.81
N ALA A 20 76.27 42.00 -56.80
CA ALA A 20 75.63 40.81 -56.20
C ALA A 20 74.64 40.03 -57.10
N ALA A 21 74.61 40.27 -58.42
CA ALA A 21 73.66 39.63 -59.34
C ALA A 21 74.18 38.34 -60.00
N ILE A 22 75.48 38.03 -59.91
CA ILE A 22 76.08 36.87 -60.60
C ILE A 22 76.53 35.76 -59.61
N GLU A 23 76.64 36.05 -58.31
CA GLU A 23 76.97 35.04 -57.28
C GLU A 23 75.84 34.01 -57.05
N ILE A 24 74.60 34.34 -57.42
CA ILE A 24 73.41 33.50 -57.22
C ILE A 24 73.26 32.42 -58.32
N MET A 25 73.93 32.52 -59.48
CA MET A 25 73.76 31.57 -60.58
C MET A 25 74.83 30.45 -60.68
N GLU A 26 75.99 30.57 -60.03
CA GLU A 26 77.12 29.63 -60.25
C GLU A 26 77.64 28.89 -58.99
N THR A 27 76.95 28.95 -57.85
CA THR A 27 77.27 28.06 -56.71
C THR A 27 76.23 26.94 -56.58
N PRO A 28 76.57 25.66 -56.84
CA PRO A 28 75.68 24.58 -56.48
C PRO A 28 75.50 24.60 -54.95
N ALA A 29 74.24 24.64 -54.51
CA ALA A 29 73.90 24.70 -53.09
C ALA A 29 74.72 23.71 -52.25
N ASN A 30 75.38 24.21 -51.20
CA ASN A 30 76.27 23.46 -50.31
C ASN A 30 75.61 22.12 -49.88
N PRO A 31 76.27 20.96 -50.04
CA PRO A 31 75.70 19.64 -49.71
C PRO A 31 75.23 19.54 -48.26
N ILE A 32 75.84 20.27 -47.33
CA ILE A 32 75.43 20.32 -45.92
C ILE A 32 74.08 21.06 -45.77
N GLY A 33 73.89 22.17 -46.49
CA GLY A 33 72.62 22.91 -46.51
C GLY A 33 71.48 22.07 -47.09
N ARG A 34 71.77 21.27 -48.13
CA ARG A 34 70.82 20.29 -48.68
C ARG A 34 70.52 19.16 -47.69
N ALA A 35 71.51 18.63 -46.98
CA ALA A 35 71.31 17.57 -45.98
C ALA A 35 70.47 18.07 -44.79
N VAL A 36 70.73 19.28 -44.29
CA VAL A 36 69.92 19.91 -43.23
C VAL A 36 68.50 20.15 -43.73
N ALA A 37 68.31 20.74 -44.92
CA ALA A 37 66.99 20.95 -45.50
C ALA A 37 66.21 19.64 -45.72
N LEU A 38 66.87 18.58 -46.20
CA LEU A 38 66.27 17.26 -46.37
C LEU A 38 65.94 16.59 -45.03
N SER A 39 66.78 16.76 -44.00
CA SER A 39 66.50 16.23 -42.66
C SER A 39 65.32 16.95 -42.00
N LEU A 40 65.22 18.27 -42.18
CA LEU A 40 64.11 19.08 -41.68
C LEU A 40 62.82 18.73 -42.43
N ALA A 41 62.89 18.60 -43.75
CA ALA A 41 61.78 18.14 -44.58
C ALA A 41 61.34 16.72 -44.21
N GLY A 42 62.27 15.81 -43.95
CA GLY A 42 62.00 14.45 -43.50
C GLY A 42 61.37 14.40 -42.11
N PHE A 43 61.85 15.21 -41.16
CA PHE A 43 61.23 15.34 -39.85
C PHE A 43 59.81 15.91 -39.95
N PHE A 44 59.62 16.94 -40.78
CA PHE A 44 58.32 17.55 -41.01
C PHE A 44 57.33 16.56 -41.63
N THR A 45 57.75 15.76 -42.61
CA THR A 45 56.90 14.72 -43.20
C THR A 45 56.57 13.60 -42.20
N ILE A 46 57.50 13.23 -41.31
CA ILE A 46 57.23 12.27 -40.22
C ILE A 46 56.20 12.83 -39.24
N VAL A 47 56.36 14.07 -38.80
CA VAL A 47 55.41 14.73 -37.87
C VAL A 47 54.05 14.90 -38.54
N LEU A 48 54.00 15.24 -39.83
CA LEU A 48 52.75 15.40 -40.57
C LEU A 48 52.05 14.05 -40.79
N ALA A 49 52.81 12.99 -41.11
CA ALA A 49 52.30 11.63 -41.19
C ALA A 49 51.79 11.14 -39.84
N TRP A 50 52.54 11.37 -38.76
CA TRP A 50 52.12 11.04 -37.41
C TRP A 50 50.88 11.83 -36.97
N ALA A 51 50.79 13.13 -37.28
CA ALA A 51 49.62 13.93 -36.94
C ALA A 51 48.37 13.56 -37.78
N ALA A 52 48.57 13.02 -38.98
CA ALA A 52 47.50 12.52 -39.85
C ALA A 52 47.01 11.12 -39.44
N ILE A 53 47.87 10.29 -38.83
CA ILE A 53 47.54 8.93 -38.38
C ILE A 53 47.12 8.91 -36.91
N GLY A 54 47.71 9.79 -36.09
CA GLY A 54 47.50 9.85 -34.64
C GLY A 54 46.11 10.33 -34.29
N GLU A 55 45.37 9.50 -33.57
CA GLU A 55 44.05 9.80 -33.03
C GLU A 55 44.14 10.10 -31.53
N VAL A 56 43.39 11.10 -31.08
CA VAL A 56 43.24 11.46 -29.66
C VAL A 56 41.75 11.42 -29.31
N ASP A 57 41.45 10.87 -28.13
CA ASP A 57 40.08 10.82 -27.61
C ASP A 57 39.58 12.24 -27.29
N VAL A 58 38.40 12.58 -27.79
CA VAL A 58 37.66 13.79 -27.37
C VAL A 58 36.75 13.40 -26.22
N VAL A 59 36.85 14.15 -25.12
CA VAL A 59 36.07 13.90 -23.92
C VAL A 59 35.19 15.09 -23.58
N ALA A 60 33.96 14.80 -23.15
CA ALA A 60 33.11 15.76 -22.50
C ALA A 60 33.25 15.58 -20.98
N VAL A 61 33.59 16.66 -20.28
CA VAL A 61 33.80 16.63 -18.83
C VAL A 61 32.52 17.10 -18.14
N ALA A 62 32.01 16.29 -17.23
CA ALA A 62 30.83 16.59 -16.42
C ALA A 62 31.18 16.42 -14.94
N GLN A 63 30.84 17.42 -14.12
CA GLN A 63 31.01 17.32 -12.67
C GLN A 63 29.76 16.73 -12.04
N GLY A 64 29.94 15.85 -11.06
CA GLY A 64 28.85 15.10 -10.46
C GLY A 64 29.15 14.60 -9.07
N ARG A 65 28.23 13.78 -8.56
CA ARG A 65 28.34 13.12 -7.27
C ARG A 65 27.87 11.68 -7.34
N LEU A 66 28.41 10.85 -6.46
CA LEU A 66 28.02 9.45 -6.33
C LEU A 66 26.68 9.37 -5.59
N VAL A 67 25.76 8.62 -6.17
CA VAL A 67 24.45 8.30 -5.58
C VAL A 67 24.21 6.79 -5.65
N PRO A 68 23.49 6.20 -4.69
CA PRO A 68 23.09 4.81 -4.79
C PRO A 68 22.10 4.59 -5.94
N THR A 69 22.23 3.46 -6.63
CA THR A 69 21.27 3.03 -7.65
C THR A 69 19.90 2.88 -7.00
N GLY A 70 18.88 3.55 -7.57
CA GLY A 70 17.53 3.60 -6.99
C GLY A 70 17.31 4.69 -5.91
N GLY A 71 18.32 5.54 -5.69
CA GLY A 71 18.26 6.70 -4.81
C GLY A 71 18.17 6.35 -3.34
N VAL A 72 18.11 7.40 -2.53
CA VAL A 72 17.97 7.30 -1.08
C VAL A 72 16.50 7.12 -0.67
N LYS A 73 16.22 6.45 0.45
CA LYS A 73 14.85 6.21 0.93
C LYS A 73 14.47 7.22 1.99
N GLN A 74 13.51 8.09 1.69
CA GLN A 74 13.00 9.08 2.64
C GLN A 74 12.05 8.43 3.64
N ILE A 75 12.21 8.75 4.92
CA ILE A 75 11.33 8.33 6.01
C ILE A 75 10.47 9.53 6.41
N GLN A 76 9.17 9.36 6.25
CA GLN A 76 8.16 10.39 6.46
C GLN A 76 6.98 9.80 7.23
N PRO A 77 6.36 10.55 8.16
CA PRO A 77 5.14 10.12 8.82
C PRO A 77 3.96 10.31 7.86
N LEU A 78 3.00 9.39 7.92
CA LEU A 78 1.79 9.50 7.12
C LEU A 78 0.71 10.36 7.80
N GLU A 79 0.75 10.42 9.12
CA GLU A 79 -0.20 11.16 9.96
C GLU A 79 0.54 12.14 10.86
N ILE A 80 -0.18 13.13 11.37
CA ILE A 80 0.34 14.03 12.38
C ILE A 80 0.57 13.26 13.68
N GLY A 81 1.69 13.52 14.36
CA GLY A 81 2.02 12.81 15.59
C GLY A 81 3.02 13.55 16.44
N THR A 82 3.08 13.17 17.71
CA THR A 82 4.08 13.67 18.65
C THR A 82 5.18 12.64 18.80
N VAL A 83 6.44 13.03 18.69
CA VAL A 83 7.58 12.12 18.81
C VAL A 83 7.73 11.65 20.25
N ARG A 84 7.53 10.36 20.50
CA ARG A 84 7.71 9.73 21.82
C ARG A 84 9.17 9.35 22.06
N ALA A 85 9.82 8.77 21.06
CA ALA A 85 11.21 8.35 21.14
C ALA A 85 11.90 8.39 19.77
N ILE A 86 13.20 8.67 19.79
CA ILE A 86 14.09 8.63 18.62
C ILE A 86 15.18 7.61 18.95
N HIS A 87 15.26 6.53 18.17
CA HIS A 87 16.14 5.38 18.44
C HIS A 87 17.44 5.42 17.63
N VAL A 88 17.58 6.39 16.73
CA VAL A 88 18.70 6.49 15.80
C VAL A 88 19.40 7.84 15.86
N ARG A 89 20.63 7.87 15.36
CA ARG A 89 21.46 9.07 15.21
C ARG A 89 21.92 9.22 13.77
N ASP A 90 22.28 10.43 13.39
CA ASP A 90 22.86 10.71 12.08
C ASP A 90 24.18 9.94 11.91
N GLY A 91 24.36 9.28 10.77
CA GLY A 91 25.51 8.40 10.49
C GLY A 91 25.44 7.00 11.10
N GLN A 92 24.38 6.65 11.84
CA GLN A 92 24.20 5.30 12.39
C GLN A 92 23.75 4.32 11.30
N HIS A 93 24.34 3.14 11.27
CA HIS A 93 23.89 2.03 10.43
C HIS A 93 22.72 1.28 11.08
N VAL A 94 21.70 0.95 10.29
CA VAL A 94 20.47 0.26 10.68
C VAL A 94 20.16 -0.88 9.73
N ASN A 95 19.49 -1.91 10.23
CA ASN A 95 18.98 -3.01 9.42
C ASN A 95 17.54 -2.74 8.97
N ALA A 96 17.12 -3.41 7.89
CA ALA A 96 15.73 -3.42 7.47
C ALA A 96 14.80 -3.90 8.62
N GLY A 97 13.78 -3.11 8.93
CA GLY A 97 12.82 -3.36 10.01
C GLY A 97 13.16 -2.70 11.35
N ASP A 98 14.37 -2.16 11.52
CA ASP A 98 14.77 -1.49 12.77
C ASP A 98 13.87 -0.28 13.05
N LEU A 99 13.48 -0.12 14.32
CA LEU A 99 12.66 1.00 14.77
C LEU A 99 13.52 2.28 14.79
N LEU A 100 13.07 3.32 14.10
CA LEU A 100 13.79 4.58 13.96
C LEU A 100 13.19 5.66 14.87
N ILE A 101 11.89 5.88 14.74
CA ILE A 101 11.14 6.87 15.52
C ILE A 101 9.83 6.21 15.97
N GLU A 102 9.48 6.43 17.23
CA GLU A 102 8.17 6.07 17.78
C GLU A 102 7.37 7.36 17.99
N LEU A 103 6.17 7.42 17.41
CA LEU A 103 5.18 8.45 17.68
C LEU A 103 4.30 8.03 18.86
N ASP A 104 3.74 8.99 19.59
CA ASP A 104 2.87 8.76 20.75
C ASP A 104 1.62 7.95 20.36
N PRO A 105 1.47 6.71 20.88
CA PRO A 105 0.38 5.83 20.48
C PRO A 105 -0.89 6.02 21.31
N THR A 106 -0.91 6.90 22.31
CA THR A 106 -1.97 6.98 23.33
C THR A 106 -3.38 7.02 22.74
N GLU A 107 -3.62 7.85 21.71
CA GLU A 107 -4.95 7.93 21.06
C GLU A 107 -5.29 6.67 20.26
N SER A 108 -4.31 6.10 19.54
CA SER A 108 -4.53 4.89 18.73
C SER A 108 -4.70 3.63 19.58
N GLU A 109 -3.99 3.52 20.70
CA GLU A 109 -4.18 2.46 21.70
C GLU A 109 -5.58 2.54 22.34
N ALA A 110 -6.05 3.74 22.68
CA ALA A 110 -7.38 3.94 23.23
C ALA A 110 -8.48 3.57 22.21
N ASP A 111 -8.36 4.05 20.96
CA ASP A 111 -9.28 3.71 19.86
C ASP A 111 -9.32 2.20 19.61
N LYS A 112 -8.15 1.54 19.56
CA LYS A 112 -8.05 0.09 19.41
C LYS A 112 -8.70 -0.65 20.57
N GLY A 113 -8.45 -0.22 21.80
CA GLY A 113 -9.06 -0.80 23.00
C GLY A 113 -10.59 -0.74 22.96
N GLN A 114 -11.14 0.42 22.57
CA GLN A 114 -12.58 0.59 22.39
C GLN A 114 -13.15 -0.35 21.30
N LEU A 115 -12.49 -0.45 20.15
CA LEU A 115 -12.92 -1.31 19.04
C LEU A 115 -12.83 -2.79 19.37
N LEU A 116 -11.80 -3.20 20.13
CA LEU A 116 -11.69 -4.57 20.67
C LEU A 116 -12.87 -4.89 21.58
N HIS A 117 -13.19 -3.98 22.50
CA HIS A 117 -14.32 -4.16 23.41
C HIS A 117 -15.66 -4.25 22.65
N GLU A 118 -15.88 -3.38 21.66
CA GLU A 118 -17.09 -3.41 20.83
C GLU A 118 -17.22 -4.70 20.00
N ARG A 119 -16.11 -5.18 19.42
CA ARG A 119 -16.05 -6.44 18.69
C ARG A 119 -16.42 -7.61 19.62
N ASP A 120 -15.81 -7.68 20.79
CA ASP A 120 -15.98 -8.81 21.72
C ASP A 120 -17.36 -8.81 22.37
N ALA A 121 -17.90 -7.64 22.72
CA ALA A 121 -19.29 -7.49 23.16
C ALA A 121 -20.28 -7.95 22.08
N SER A 122 -20.07 -7.55 20.83
CA SER A 122 -20.91 -7.99 19.70
C SER A 122 -20.80 -9.51 19.46
N ALA A 123 -19.62 -10.09 19.62
CA ALA A 123 -19.40 -11.53 19.50
C ALA A 123 -20.16 -12.31 20.59
N LEU A 124 -20.14 -11.80 21.83
CA LEU A 124 -20.90 -12.36 22.93
C LEU A 124 -22.40 -12.30 22.68
N ASP A 125 -22.91 -11.19 22.16
CA ASP A 125 -24.32 -11.06 21.79
C ASP A 125 -24.72 -12.05 20.67
N ILE A 126 -23.87 -12.25 19.66
CA ILE A 126 -24.09 -13.25 18.61
C ILE A 126 -24.18 -14.66 19.23
N ALA A 127 -23.27 -15.00 20.13
CA ALA A 127 -23.28 -16.30 20.81
C ALA A 127 -24.56 -16.46 21.62
N ARG A 128 -24.92 -15.46 22.42
CA ARG A 128 -26.14 -15.45 23.24
C ARG A 128 -27.42 -15.60 22.43
N LEU A 129 -27.55 -14.86 21.33
CA LEU A 129 -28.74 -14.91 20.47
C LEU A 129 -28.85 -16.26 19.73
N LYS A 130 -27.72 -16.86 19.33
CA LYS A 130 -27.71 -18.22 18.77
C LYS A 130 -28.14 -19.26 19.81
N THR A 131 -27.57 -19.21 21.01
CA THR A 131 -27.96 -20.11 22.09
C THR A 131 -29.43 -19.92 22.50
N PHE A 132 -29.94 -18.68 22.45
CA PHE A 132 -31.36 -18.42 22.64
C PHE A 132 -32.21 -19.12 21.57
N LEU A 133 -31.86 -19.00 20.28
CA LEU A 133 -32.56 -19.68 19.19
C LEU A 133 -32.54 -21.21 19.34
N ASP A 134 -31.38 -21.79 19.68
CA ASP A 134 -31.25 -23.23 19.94
C ASP A 134 -32.11 -23.65 21.15
N GLY A 135 -32.17 -22.81 22.18
CA GLY A 135 -33.01 -23.01 23.36
C GLY A 135 -34.51 -22.94 23.05
N LEU A 136 -34.94 -22.17 22.04
CA LEU A 136 -36.34 -22.17 21.58
C LEU A 136 -36.73 -23.52 20.98
N GLU A 137 -35.82 -24.18 20.27
CA GLU A 137 -36.08 -25.44 19.56
C GLU A 137 -35.94 -26.65 20.50
N ASN A 138 -34.88 -26.69 21.32
CA ASN A 138 -34.55 -27.86 22.14
C ASN A 138 -35.05 -27.77 23.60
N ARG A 139 -35.53 -26.60 24.04
CA ARG A 139 -35.92 -26.33 25.45
C ARG A 139 -34.83 -26.57 26.50
N GLU A 140 -33.57 -26.61 26.08
CA GLU A 140 -32.40 -26.75 26.94
C GLU A 140 -31.52 -25.51 26.84
N ILE A 141 -30.89 -25.15 27.97
CA ILE A 141 -30.00 -24.00 28.05
C ILE A 141 -28.56 -24.50 27.99
N SER A 142 -27.94 -24.42 26.82
CA SER A 142 -26.51 -24.64 26.68
C SER A 142 -25.71 -23.50 27.31
N ALA A 143 -24.54 -23.81 27.87
CA ALA A 143 -23.62 -22.80 28.36
C ALA A 143 -23.08 -21.95 27.20
N LEU A 144 -22.83 -20.66 27.47
CA LEU A 144 -22.19 -19.79 26.49
C LEU A 144 -20.73 -20.27 26.29
N PRO A 145 -20.22 -20.29 25.04
CA PRO A 145 -18.82 -20.62 24.80
C PRO A 145 -17.94 -19.56 25.47
N LYS A 146 -16.98 -20.00 26.29
CA LYS A 146 -16.02 -19.09 26.92
C LYS A 146 -15.22 -18.34 25.85
N HIS A 147 -15.23 -17.02 25.93
CA HIS A 147 -14.34 -16.15 25.16
C HIS A 147 -13.18 -15.74 26.06
N ALA A 148 -11.95 -16.11 25.68
CA ALA A 148 -10.75 -15.89 26.49
C ALA A 148 -10.40 -14.41 26.72
N ALA A 149 -11.02 -13.48 25.98
CA ALA A 149 -10.74 -12.05 26.00
C ALA A 149 -11.73 -11.23 26.86
N LEU A 150 -12.76 -11.84 27.43
CA LEU A 150 -13.79 -11.15 28.20
C LEU A 150 -13.70 -11.50 29.69
N ASP A 151 -13.94 -10.49 30.53
CA ASP A 151 -13.99 -10.67 31.98
C ASP A 151 -15.11 -11.63 32.38
N ASP A 152 -14.84 -12.44 33.41
CA ASP A 152 -15.79 -13.44 33.92
C ASP A 152 -17.12 -12.80 34.38
N GLU A 153 -17.08 -11.55 34.86
CA GLU A 153 -18.28 -10.80 35.28
C GLU A 153 -19.23 -10.49 34.11
N ILE A 154 -18.67 -10.12 32.95
CA ILE A 154 -19.44 -9.84 31.73
C ILE A 154 -20.10 -11.12 31.23
N LEU A 155 -19.35 -12.23 31.25
CA LEU A 155 -19.87 -13.54 30.85
C LEU A 155 -21.02 -13.99 31.76
N GLN A 156 -20.86 -13.87 33.08
CA GLN A 156 -21.92 -14.18 34.05
C GLN A 156 -23.17 -13.34 33.83
N THR A 157 -23.00 -12.03 33.58
CA THR A 157 -24.11 -11.12 33.29
C THR A 157 -24.85 -11.54 32.02
N ALA A 158 -24.11 -11.92 30.97
CA ALA A 158 -24.69 -12.40 29.72
C ALA A 158 -25.44 -13.74 29.87
N GLU A 159 -24.91 -14.67 30.67
CA GLU A 159 -25.59 -15.93 31.00
C GLU A 159 -26.88 -15.68 31.81
N GLN A 160 -26.84 -14.80 32.81
CA GLN A 160 -28.01 -14.45 33.60
C GLN A 160 -29.09 -13.81 32.72
N LYS A 161 -28.69 -12.91 31.81
CA LYS A 161 -29.59 -12.32 30.83
C LYS A 161 -30.22 -13.36 29.91
N LEU A 162 -29.44 -14.30 29.37
CA LEU A 162 -29.94 -15.40 28.53
C LEU A 162 -30.99 -16.24 29.25
N ARG A 163 -30.69 -16.66 30.49
CA ARG A 163 -31.61 -17.44 31.32
C ARG A 163 -32.89 -16.68 31.60
N SER A 164 -32.79 -15.39 31.92
CA SER A 164 -33.95 -14.53 32.16
C SER A 164 -34.81 -14.37 30.91
N ASP A 165 -34.19 -14.11 29.74
CA ASP A 165 -34.92 -13.94 28.47
C ASP A 165 -35.65 -15.24 28.08
N LEU A 166 -35.02 -16.40 28.23
CA LEU A 166 -35.65 -17.71 27.96
C LEU A 166 -36.78 -18.02 28.96
N ALA A 167 -36.56 -17.79 30.25
CA ALA A 167 -37.58 -17.99 31.27
C ALA A 167 -38.82 -17.12 31.01
N ALA A 168 -38.63 -15.86 30.61
CA ALA A 168 -39.73 -14.97 30.25
C ALA A 168 -40.49 -15.46 29.00
N PHE A 169 -39.80 -15.98 28.00
CA PHE A 169 -40.43 -16.58 26.82
C PHE A 169 -41.26 -17.82 27.19
N PHE A 170 -40.69 -18.76 27.95
CA PHE A 170 -41.39 -19.97 28.37
C PHE A 170 -42.59 -19.67 29.27
N ALA A 171 -42.51 -18.65 30.12
CA ALA A 171 -43.66 -18.21 30.91
C ALA A 171 -44.81 -17.71 30.03
N LYS A 172 -44.51 -16.94 28.97
CA LYS A 172 -45.53 -16.50 27.99
C LYS A 172 -46.11 -17.67 27.21
N LEU A 173 -45.28 -18.63 26.81
CA LEU A 173 -45.72 -19.83 26.11
C LEU A 173 -46.64 -20.67 27.00
N ALA A 174 -46.26 -20.87 28.26
CA ALA A 174 -47.06 -21.60 29.23
C ALA A 174 -48.43 -20.92 29.49
N ALA A 175 -48.48 -19.58 29.51
CA ALA A 175 -49.74 -18.85 29.62
C ALA A 175 -50.67 -19.11 28.41
N LYS A 176 -50.12 -19.15 27.19
CA LYS A 176 -50.88 -19.50 25.98
C LYS A 176 -51.32 -20.96 25.96
N ASP A 177 -50.48 -21.88 26.43
CA ASP A 177 -50.83 -23.29 26.59
C ASP A 177 -51.97 -23.48 27.61
N ALA A 178 -51.95 -22.75 28.72
CA ALA A 178 -53.00 -22.77 29.74
C ALA A 178 -54.34 -22.20 29.22
N GLU A 179 -54.30 -21.13 28.43
CA GLU A 179 -55.47 -20.55 27.77
C GLU A 179 -56.14 -21.58 26.83
N ALA A 180 -55.34 -22.23 25.97
CA ALA A 180 -55.85 -23.28 25.09
C ALA A 180 -56.39 -24.50 25.88
N ALA A 181 -55.74 -24.89 26.98
CA ALA A 181 -56.22 -25.97 27.84
C ALA A 181 -57.58 -25.65 28.48
N LYS A 182 -57.79 -24.41 28.93
CA LYS A 182 -59.08 -23.94 29.46
C LYS A 182 -60.19 -24.04 28.42
N LEU A 183 -59.95 -23.59 27.20
CA LEU A 183 -60.93 -23.67 26.10
C LEU A 183 -61.24 -25.13 25.72
N ARG A 184 -60.25 -26.02 25.74
CA ARG A 184 -60.47 -27.47 25.53
C ARG A 184 -61.32 -28.09 26.62
N ALA A 185 -61.15 -27.68 27.88
CA ALA A 185 -61.99 -28.14 28.99
C ALA A 185 -63.44 -27.65 28.86
N GLU A 186 -63.63 -26.38 28.48
CA GLU A 186 -64.96 -25.82 28.20
C GLU A 186 -65.68 -26.56 27.06
N ARG A 187 -64.94 -26.82 25.97
CA ARG A 187 -65.44 -27.65 24.87
C ARG A 187 -65.86 -29.05 25.33
N ALA A 188 -65.08 -29.69 26.21
CA ALA A 188 -65.43 -31.00 26.74
C ALA A 188 -66.74 -30.97 27.54
N SER A 189 -66.97 -29.92 28.33
CA SER A 189 -68.24 -29.70 29.05
C SER A 189 -69.42 -29.49 28.09
N ILE A 190 -69.25 -28.69 27.03
CA ILE A 190 -70.28 -28.50 26.00
C ILE A 190 -70.62 -29.84 25.31
N LYS A 191 -69.60 -30.64 24.97
CA LYS A 191 -69.80 -31.97 24.39
C LYS A 191 -70.58 -32.90 25.32
N ALA A 192 -70.33 -32.85 26.63
CA ALA A 192 -71.09 -33.64 27.60
C ALA A 192 -72.58 -33.26 27.61
N GLU A 193 -72.91 -31.96 27.55
CA GLU A 193 -74.30 -31.49 27.47
C GLU A 193 -74.99 -31.87 26.15
N ILE A 194 -74.25 -31.85 25.04
CA ILE A 194 -74.73 -32.36 23.74
C ILE A 194 -75.07 -33.85 23.84
N THR A 195 -74.16 -34.66 24.41
CA THR A 195 -74.37 -36.11 24.57
C THR A 195 -75.60 -36.38 25.42
N LYS A 196 -75.72 -35.72 26.58
CA LYS A 196 -76.91 -35.82 27.46
C LYS A 196 -78.21 -35.46 26.73
N SER A 197 -78.22 -34.34 26.00
CA SER A 197 -79.41 -33.90 25.24
C SER A 197 -79.77 -34.88 24.11
N ARG A 198 -78.75 -35.46 23.44
CA ARG A 198 -78.93 -36.44 22.36
C ARG A 198 -79.49 -37.77 22.88
N GLU A 199 -79.09 -38.20 24.08
CA GLU A 199 -79.61 -39.40 24.73
C GLU A 199 -81.03 -39.21 25.27
N LEU A 200 -81.37 -38.01 25.78
CA LEU A 200 -82.70 -37.72 26.33
C LEU A 200 -83.77 -37.54 25.24
N LEU A 201 -83.39 -37.01 24.07
CA LEU A 201 -84.31 -36.68 22.98
C LEU A 201 -85.18 -37.88 22.51
N PRO A 202 -84.64 -39.07 22.19
CA PRO A 202 -85.48 -40.21 21.77
C PRO A 202 -86.47 -40.65 22.86
N LEU A 203 -86.08 -40.58 24.14
CA LEU A 203 -86.96 -40.92 25.27
C LEU A 203 -88.15 -39.96 25.36
N LEU A 204 -87.91 -38.66 25.15
CA LEU A 204 -88.97 -37.65 25.13
C LEU A 204 -89.86 -37.77 23.89
N VAL A 205 -89.30 -38.13 22.72
CA VAL A 205 -90.07 -38.39 21.50
C VAL A 205 -91.01 -39.59 21.69
N GLU A 206 -90.50 -40.70 22.24
CA GLU A 206 -91.30 -41.90 22.52
C GLU A 206 -92.41 -41.62 23.54
N ARG A 207 -92.09 -40.88 24.61
CA ARG A 207 -93.05 -40.49 25.66
C ARG A 207 -94.13 -39.54 25.12
N GLU A 208 -93.75 -38.56 24.31
CA GLU A 208 -94.69 -37.63 23.66
C GLU A 208 -95.64 -38.37 22.72
N GLY A 209 -95.12 -39.28 21.89
CA GLY A 209 -95.91 -40.09 20.96
C GLY A 209 -96.91 -41.01 21.68
N SER A 210 -96.47 -41.67 22.76
CA SER A 210 -97.33 -42.52 23.60
C SER A 210 -98.46 -41.72 24.24
N LEU A 211 -98.14 -40.56 24.83
CA LEU A 211 -99.15 -39.69 25.46
C LEU A 211 -100.10 -39.06 24.44
N SER A 212 -99.61 -38.69 23.26
CA SER A 212 -100.43 -38.19 22.16
C SER A 212 -101.48 -39.24 21.73
N GLY A 213 -101.07 -40.51 21.63
CA GLY A 213 -101.97 -41.64 21.40
C GLY A 213 -103.00 -41.83 22.52
N LEU A 214 -102.60 -41.71 23.79
CA LEU A 214 -103.54 -41.83 24.92
C LEU A 214 -104.53 -40.66 25.00
N VAL A 215 -104.10 -39.44 24.68
CA VAL A 215 -105.00 -38.26 24.63
C VAL A 215 -106.00 -38.39 23.47
N SER A 216 -105.60 -38.91 22.30
CA SER A 216 -106.50 -39.10 21.17
C SER A 216 -107.59 -40.16 21.41
N HIS A 217 -107.31 -41.14 22.28
CA HIS A 217 -108.29 -42.15 22.72
C HIS A 217 -109.05 -41.74 23.99
N GLY A 218 -108.86 -40.53 24.50
CA GLY A 218 -109.56 -40.01 25.69
C GLY A 218 -109.09 -40.58 27.03
N ILE A 219 -107.95 -41.26 27.07
CA ILE A 219 -107.41 -41.96 28.25
C ILE A 219 -106.55 -41.04 29.13
N SER A 220 -105.98 -39.97 28.56
CA SER A 220 -105.11 -39.01 29.27
C SER A 220 -105.53 -37.55 29.03
N THR A 221 -104.99 -36.61 29.81
CA THR A 221 -105.33 -35.18 29.75
C THR A 221 -104.35 -34.38 28.90
N LYS A 222 -104.88 -33.42 28.14
CA LYS A 222 -104.09 -32.53 27.26
C LYS A 222 -102.95 -31.76 27.96
N PRO A 223 -103.10 -31.26 29.20
CA PRO A 223 -102.00 -30.57 29.90
C PRO A 223 -100.76 -31.44 30.09
N VAL A 224 -100.93 -32.72 30.42
CA VAL A 224 -99.81 -33.65 30.63
C VAL A 224 -99.03 -33.89 29.33
N TRP A 225 -99.73 -33.97 28.20
CA TRP A 225 -99.08 -34.06 26.88
C TRP A 225 -98.35 -32.77 26.51
N LEU A 226 -98.95 -31.59 26.75
CA LEU A 226 -98.33 -30.30 26.44
C LEU A 226 -97.05 -30.06 27.25
N GLU A 227 -96.99 -30.52 28.50
CA GLU A 227 -95.77 -30.43 29.33
C GLU A 227 -94.62 -31.24 28.73
N VAL A 228 -94.85 -32.49 28.32
CA VAL A 228 -93.84 -33.33 27.67
C VAL A 228 -93.44 -32.75 26.30
N LYS A 229 -94.40 -32.21 25.56
CA LYS A 229 -94.13 -31.54 24.29
C LYS A 229 -93.27 -30.28 24.46
N GLN A 230 -93.51 -29.49 25.52
CA GLN A 230 -92.67 -28.36 25.87
C GLN A 230 -91.24 -28.81 26.20
N GLN A 231 -91.08 -29.82 27.05
CA GLN A 231 -89.77 -30.40 27.39
C GLN A 231 -89.00 -30.90 26.16
N LEU A 232 -89.71 -31.53 25.21
CA LEU A 232 -89.13 -31.98 23.94
C LEU A 232 -88.62 -30.79 23.10
N ILE A 233 -89.42 -29.73 22.98
CA ILE A 233 -89.04 -28.51 22.24
C ILE A 233 -87.83 -27.84 22.91
N GLU A 234 -87.84 -27.69 24.24
CA GLU A 234 -86.74 -27.12 25.01
C GLU A 234 -85.45 -27.94 24.83
N THR A 235 -85.53 -29.26 24.97
CA THR A 235 -84.36 -30.15 24.80
C THR A 235 -83.80 -30.06 23.38
N LYS A 236 -84.68 -30.01 22.36
CA LYS A 236 -84.26 -29.83 20.97
C LYS A 236 -83.61 -28.46 20.74
N SER A 237 -84.17 -27.39 21.30
CA SER A 237 -83.60 -26.04 21.19
C SER A 237 -82.25 -25.95 21.89
N ASN A 238 -82.12 -26.51 23.10
CA ASN A 238 -80.87 -26.57 23.84
C ASN A 238 -79.79 -27.34 23.08
N LEU A 239 -80.14 -28.45 22.42
CA LEU A 239 -79.20 -29.20 21.59
C LEU A 239 -78.62 -28.35 20.46
N GLU A 240 -79.45 -27.56 19.75
CA GLU A 240 -78.96 -26.66 18.70
C GLU A 240 -78.09 -25.53 19.29
N ILE A 241 -78.46 -24.96 20.43
CA ILE A 241 -77.64 -23.95 21.13
C ILE A 241 -76.26 -24.52 21.49
N TYR A 242 -76.21 -25.73 22.05
CA TYR A 242 -74.94 -26.35 22.41
C TYR A 242 -74.10 -26.72 21.18
N ARG A 243 -74.72 -27.10 20.06
CA ARG A 243 -73.99 -27.31 18.80
C ARG A 243 -73.33 -26.03 18.30
N ASN A 244 -74.06 -24.91 18.30
CA ASN A 244 -73.49 -23.62 17.91
C ASN A 244 -72.34 -23.21 18.85
N ARG A 245 -72.50 -23.41 20.16
CA ARG A 245 -71.43 -23.17 21.14
C ARG A 245 -70.23 -24.10 20.94
N LEU A 246 -70.44 -25.33 20.48
CA LEU A 246 -69.35 -26.24 20.16
C LEU A 246 -68.52 -25.71 19.00
N GLU A 247 -69.16 -25.22 17.93
CA GLU A 247 -68.47 -24.60 16.79
C GLU A 247 -67.70 -23.34 17.22
N GLU A 248 -68.29 -22.49 18.06
CA GLU A 248 -67.63 -21.31 18.62
C GLU A 248 -66.41 -21.66 19.49
N ALA A 249 -66.54 -22.70 20.32
CA ALA A 249 -65.44 -23.20 21.14
C ALA A 249 -64.31 -23.82 20.28
N ASP A 250 -64.65 -24.56 19.23
CA ASP A 250 -63.69 -25.10 18.26
C ASP A 250 -62.93 -23.98 17.54
N ALA A 251 -63.62 -22.92 17.11
CA ALA A 251 -63.00 -21.74 16.50
C ALA A 251 -62.06 -21.00 17.48
N SER A 252 -62.46 -20.90 18.74
CA SER A 252 -61.68 -20.25 19.79
C SER A 252 -60.41 -21.05 20.16
N ILE A 253 -60.49 -22.38 20.20
CA ILE A 253 -59.30 -23.24 20.38
C ILE A 253 -58.33 -23.06 19.21
N MET A 254 -58.83 -23.03 17.97
CA MET A 254 -57.99 -22.81 16.79
C MET A 254 -57.31 -21.43 16.84
N ALA A 255 -58.03 -20.38 17.25
CA ALA A 255 -57.45 -19.06 17.42
C ALA A 255 -56.34 -19.04 18.50
N ALA A 256 -56.57 -19.68 19.65
CA ALA A 256 -55.58 -19.77 20.72
C ALA A 256 -54.33 -20.56 20.31
N GLU A 257 -54.49 -21.63 19.51
CA GLU A 257 -53.37 -22.38 18.94
C GLU A 257 -52.58 -21.54 17.93
N LYS A 258 -53.25 -20.73 17.10
CA LYS A 258 -52.60 -19.78 16.19
C LYS A 258 -51.87 -18.65 16.91
N ASP A 259 -52.43 -18.12 17.98
CA ASP A 259 -51.74 -17.15 18.83
C ASP A 259 -50.45 -17.70 19.42
N ARG A 260 -50.47 -18.97 19.84
CA ARG A 260 -49.29 -19.67 20.34
C ARG A 260 -48.23 -19.83 19.25
N GLU A 261 -48.60 -20.27 18.05
CA GLU A 261 -47.69 -20.36 16.91
C GLU A 261 -47.11 -18.98 16.55
N ASN A 262 -47.94 -17.95 16.53
CA ASN A 262 -47.53 -16.57 16.25
C ASN A 262 -46.53 -16.05 17.28
N LEU A 263 -46.71 -16.34 18.57
CA LEU A 263 -45.75 -15.96 19.61
C LEU A 263 -44.36 -16.56 19.34
N ILE A 264 -44.30 -17.83 18.95
CA ILE A 264 -43.04 -18.51 18.61
C ILE A 264 -42.42 -17.88 17.36
N ALA A 265 -43.21 -17.71 16.30
CA ALA A 265 -42.74 -17.16 15.03
C ALA A 265 -42.22 -15.71 15.17
N GLN A 266 -42.95 -14.86 15.89
CA GLN A 266 -42.55 -13.47 16.16
C GLN A 266 -41.29 -13.41 17.02
N THR A 267 -41.17 -14.26 18.04
CA THR A 267 -39.95 -14.30 18.88
C THR A 267 -38.74 -14.73 18.05
N LYS A 268 -38.90 -15.74 17.18
CA LYS A 268 -37.84 -16.20 16.28
C LYS A 268 -37.44 -15.10 15.30
N GLN A 269 -38.41 -14.42 14.68
CA GLN A 269 -38.16 -13.31 13.76
C GLN A 269 -37.39 -12.17 14.44
N GLN A 270 -37.86 -11.68 15.59
CA GLN A 270 -37.21 -10.59 16.33
C GLN A 270 -35.78 -10.97 16.78
N THR A 271 -35.56 -12.24 17.13
CA THR A 271 -34.24 -12.72 17.53
C THR A 271 -33.30 -12.78 16.33
N LEU A 272 -33.77 -13.22 15.16
CA LEU A 272 -33.00 -13.22 13.92
C LEU A 272 -32.64 -11.80 13.46
N GLU A 273 -33.55 -10.84 13.59
CA GLU A 273 -33.28 -9.43 13.31
C GLU A 273 -32.16 -8.88 14.21
N LYS A 274 -32.24 -9.13 15.53
CA LYS A 274 -31.17 -8.77 16.47
C LYS A 274 -29.85 -9.46 16.18
N LEU A 275 -29.90 -10.73 15.74
CA LEU A 275 -28.70 -11.50 15.38
C LEU A 275 -28.02 -10.90 14.15
N LEU A 276 -28.79 -10.47 13.16
CA LEU A 276 -28.25 -9.77 11.98
C LEU A 276 -27.64 -8.42 12.37
N GLU A 277 -28.30 -7.65 13.24
CA GLU A 277 -27.76 -6.39 13.75
C GLU A 277 -26.43 -6.59 14.50
N ALA A 278 -26.37 -7.54 15.44
CA ALA A 278 -25.17 -7.87 16.19
C ALA A 278 -24.03 -8.35 15.27
N ARG A 279 -24.36 -9.11 14.22
CA ARG A 279 -23.39 -9.56 13.21
C ARG A 279 -22.82 -8.40 12.39
N ASN A 280 -23.66 -7.46 11.99
CA ASN A 280 -23.23 -6.27 11.27
C ASN A 280 -22.32 -5.40 12.14
N LYS A 281 -22.66 -5.21 13.42
CA LYS A 281 -21.81 -4.51 14.40
C LYS A 281 -20.45 -5.20 14.56
N PHE A 282 -20.45 -6.52 14.75
CA PHE A 282 -19.21 -7.31 14.84
C PHE A 282 -18.33 -7.12 13.59
N GLN A 283 -18.90 -7.22 12.39
CA GLN A 283 -18.15 -7.07 11.14
C GLN A 283 -17.60 -5.64 10.96
N SER A 284 -18.40 -4.63 11.28
CA SER A 284 -17.98 -3.23 11.24
C SER A 284 -16.84 -2.95 12.21
N ALA A 285 -16.98 -3.39 13.46
CA ALA A 285 -15.95 -3.28 14.49
C ALA A 285 -14.67 -4.01 14.07
N ALA A 286 -14.77 -5.23 13.51
CA ALA A 286 -13.61 -5.98 13.04
C ALA A 286 -12.87 -5.31 11.87
N ILE A 287 -13.60 -4.69 10.92
CA ILE A 287 -12.97 -3.93 9.83
C ILE A 287 -12.27 -2.69 10.37
N THR A 288 -12.93 -1.97 11.26
CA THR A 288 -12.40 -0.72 11.85
C THR A 288 -11.21 -1.01 12.77
N LEU A 289 -11.24 -2.12 13.50
CA LEU A 289 -10.13 -2.59 14.32
C LEU A 289 -8.88 -2.85 13.47
N ARG A 290 -8.99 -3.55 12.33
CA ARG A 290 -7.84 -3.74 11.42
C ARG A 290 -7.29 -2.42 10.90
N LYS A 291 -8.15 -1.42 10.69
CA LYS A 291 -7.71 -0.07 10.30
C LYS A 291 -6.96 0.61 11.45
N ALA A 292 -7.44 0.48 12.68
CA ALA A 292 -6.78 1.00 13.88
C ALA A 292 -5.42 0.33 14.12
N GLU A 293 -5.34 -1.01 14.00
CA GLU A 293 -4.07 -1.76 14.07
C GLU A 293 -3.07 -1.28 13.02
N SER A 294 -3.50 -1.10 11.76
CA SER A 294 -2.61 -0.58 10.72
C SER A 294 -2.18 0.88 10.99
N ARG A 295 -2.99 1.68 11.67
CA ARG A 295 -2.64 3.05 12.06
C ARG A 295 -1.61 3.05 13.20
N GLU A 296 -1.81 2.22 14.21
CA GLU A 296 -0.86 2.01 15.31
C GLU A 296 0.51 1.54 14.77
N ASP A 297 0.53 0.57 13.84
CA ASP A 297 1.77 0.13 13.19
C ASP A 297 2.51 1.28 12.46
N ARG A 298 1.76 2.25 11.92
CA ARG A 298 2.32 3.42 11.23
C ARG A 298 2.82 4.52 12.18
N GLN A 299 2.52 4.42 13.48
CA GLN A 299 3.14 5.29 14.49
C GLN A 299 4.57 4.87 14.80
N GLN A 300 4.97 3.66 14.40
CA GLN A 300 6.33 3.17 14.48
C GLN A 300 7.02 3.30 13.12
N LEU A 301 7.85 4.32 12.95
CA LEU A 301 8.62 4.52 11.73
C LEU A 301 9.83 3.58 11.75
N ARG A 302 9.85 2.63 10.80
CA ARG A 302 10.90 1.61 10.66
C ARG A 302 11.71 1.79 9.39
N ALA A 303 12.94 1.27 9.38
CA ALA A 303 13.79 1.27 8.20
C ALA A 303 13.23 0.31 7.13
N PRO A 304 12.96 0.77 5.90
CA PRO A 304 12.49 -0.10 4.82
C PRO A 304 13.61 -0.98 4.24
N VAL A 305 14.87 -0.56 4.40
CA VAL A 305 16.07 -1.23 3.90
C VAL A 305 17.21 -1.06 4.90
N SER A 306 18.16 -1.98 4.92
CA SER A 306 19.41 -1.80 5.67
C SER A 306 20.24 -0.69 5.03
N GLY A 307 20.81 0.19 5.85
CA GLY A 307 21.46 1.40 5.38
C GLY A 307 22.03 2.26 6.48
N THR A 308 22.64 3.37 6.08
CA THR A 308 23.09 4.41 7.00
C THR A 308 22.09 5.57 7.04
N ILE A 309 21.72 6.01 8.25
CA ILE A 309 20.83 7.17 8.47
C ILE A 309 21.59 8.46 8.13
N GLN A 310 20.94 9.34 7.36
CA GLN A 310 21.41 10.68 7.05
C GLN A 310 20.27 11.70 7.18
N GLN A 311 20.62 12.97 7.37
CA GLN A 311 19.69 14.11 7.36
C GLN A 311 18.57 13.95 8.40
N LEU A 312 18.91 13.48 9.61
CA LEU A 312 17.95 13.44 10.70
C LEU A 312 17.52 14.88 11.08
N THR A 313 16.29 15.27 10.77
CA THR A 313 15.73 16.60 11.04
C THR A 313 15.18 16.70 12.46
N VAL A 314 14.69 15.59 13.00
CA VAL A 314 14.05 15.55 14.33
C VAL A 314 15.10 15.30 15.40
N HIS A 315 15.22 16.25 16.32
CA HIS A 315 16.15 16.15 17.47
C HIS A 315 15.46 16.31 18.83
N THR A 316 14.17 16.66 18.84
CA THR A 316 13.42 16.94 20.05
C THR A 316 12.37 15.86 20.31
N VAL A 317 12.51 15.17 21.43
CA VAL A 317 11.42 14.35 21.98
C VAL A 317 10.27 15.27 22.35
N ARG A 318 9.03 14.84 22.08
CA ARG A 318 7.77 15.62 22.17
C ARG A 318 7.62 16.72 21.12
N GLY A 319 8.49 16.77 20.12
CA GLY A 319 8.25 17.56 18.91
C GLY A 319 7.05 17.01 18.14
N VAL A 320 6.30 17.90 17.49
CA VAL A 320 5.20 17.52 16.59
C VAL A 320 5.75 17.40 15.18
N VAL A 321 5.36 16.34 14.47
CA VAL A 321 5.71 16.11 13.06
C VAL A 321 4.47 16.16 12.19
N SER A 322 4.60 16.71 10.99
CA SER A 322 3.50 16.84 10.03
C SER A 322 3.52 15.71 9.00
N PRO A 323 2.37 15.33 8.40
CA PRO A 323 2.33 14.36 7.31
C PRO A 323 3.25 14.74 6.15
N ALA A 324 3.95 13.74 5.59
CA ALA A 324 4.91 13.88 4.49
C ALA A 324 6.15 14.76 4.80
N GLU A 325 6.35 15.15 6.06
CA GLU A 325 7.57 15.83 6.49
C GLU A 325 8.76 14.86 6.46
N SER A 326 9.84 15.23 5.77
CA SER A 326 11.05 14.40 5.68
C SER A 326 11.83 14.44 6.99
N LEU A 327 11.71 13.36 7.77
CA LEU A 327 12.35 13.27 9.09
C LEU A 327 13.79 12.78 9.00
N MET A 328 14.07 11.87 8.06
CA MET A 328 15.40 11.35 7.78
C MET A 328 15.44 10.62 6.44
N VAL A 329 16.65 10.25 6.04
CA VAL A 329 16.92 9.50 4.82
C VAL A 329 17.76 8.27 5.14
N VAL A 330 17.37 7.11 4.61
CA VAL A 330 18.16 5.88 4.68
C VAL A 330 18.90 5.68 3.37
N VAL A 331 20.23 5.63 3.46
CA VAL A 331 21.11 5.34 2.32
C VAL A 331 21.46 3.84 2.35
N PRO A 332 20.99 3.03 1.40
CA PRO A 332 21.23 1.58 1.46
C PRO A 332 22.70 1.24 1.20
N ASP A 333 23.21 0.19 1.86
CA ASP A 333 24.65 -0.16 1.79
C ASP A 333 25.01 -1.05 0.59
N ASP A 334 24.11 -1.94 0.17
CA ASP A 334 24.36 -2.97 -0.87
C ASP A 334 23.80 -2.59 -2.25
N VAL A 335 23.92 -1.32 -2.62
CA VAL A 335 23.48 -0.82 -3.94
C VAL A 335 24.68 -0.35 -4.74
N GLU A 336 24.71 -0.76 -6.01
CA GLU A 336 25.67 -0.24 -6.98
C GLU A 336 25.62 1.29 -6.97
N LEU A 337 26.77 1.94 -7.02
CA LEU A 337 26.85 3.39 -7.09
C LEU A 337 26.77 3.83 -8.56
N GLU A 338 26.11 4.96 -8.78
CA GLU A 338 26.10 5.68 -10.05
C GLU A 338 26.60 7.09 -9.82
N VAL A 339 27.27 7.65 -10.81
CA VAL A 339 27.59 9.09 -10.80
C VAL A 339 26.47 9.82 -11.53
N VAL A 340 25.83 10.74 -10.82
CA VAL A 340 24.94 11.74 -11.41
C VAL A 340 25.77 12.99 -11.65
N ALA A 341 26.04 13.29 -12.92
CA ALA A 341 26.86 14.43 -13.34
C ALA A 341 26.06 15.38 -14.24
N LYS A 342 26.42 16.66 -14.20
CA LYS A 342 25.82 17.71 -15.01
C LYS A 342 26.75 18.01 -16.19
N ILE A 343 26.26 17.78 -17.41
CA ILE A 343 26.98 18.11 -18.65
C ILE A 343 26.44 19.42 -19.24
N GLN A 344 27.34 20.24 -19.77
CA GLN A 344 26.94 21.50 -20.42
C GLN A 344 26.21 21.23 -21.74
N ASN A 345 25.25 22.10 -22.09
CA ASN A 345 24.47 22.00 -23.34
C ASN A 345 25.36 21.86 -24.60
N ARG A 346 26.53 22.52 -24.63
CA ARG A 346 27.48 22.45 -25.76
C ARG A 346 27.96 21.02 -26.07
N ASP A 347 28.04 20.17 -25.04
CA ASP A 347 28.59 18.81 -25.13
C ASP A 347 27.49 17.74 -25.09
N ALA A 348 26.28 18.09 -24.62
CA ALA A 348 25.15 17.18 -24.47
C ALA A 348 24.75 16.49 -25.79
N GLY A 349 24.86 17.18 -26.93
CA GLY A 349 24.55 16.63 -28.25
C GLY A 349 25.48 15.49 -28.72
N PHE A 350 26.64 15.33 -28.08
CA PHE A 350 27.62 14.29 -28.41
C PHE A 350 27.64 13.14 -27.42
N VAL A 351 26.84 13.21 -26.36
CA VAL A 351 26.75 12.17 -25.33
C VAL A 351 25.54 11.26 -25.58
N SER A 352 25.76 9.96 -25.49
CA SER A 352 24.73 8.94 -25.72
C SER A 352 24.89 7.75 -24.79
N THR A 353 23.79 7.07 -24.49
CA THR A 353 23.79 5.85 -23.68
C THR A 353 24.73 4.79 -24.28
N GLY A 354 25.52 4.14 -23.41
CA GLY A 354 26.46 3.08 -23.75
C GLY A 354 27.91 3.54 -24.01
N GLN A 355 28.15 4.84 -24.17
CA GLN A 355 29.50 5.38 -24.35
C GLN A 355 30.40 5.08 -23.14
N ALA A 356 31.67 4.81 -23.41
CA ALA A 356 32.67 4.61 -22.37
C ALA A 356 32.94 5.95 -21.66
N ALA A 357 32.95 5.91 -20.33
CA ALA A 357 33.21 7.06 -19.47
C ALA A 357 34.33 6.72 -18.50
N VAL A 358 35.15 7.70 -18.19
CA VAL A 358 36.18 7.61 -17.15
C VAL A 358 35.73 8.46 -15.97
N ILE A 359 35.55 7.83 -14.82
CA ILE A 359 35.18 8.47 -13.57
C ILE A 359 36.45 8.71 -12.74
N LYS A 360 36.63 9.97 -12.33
CA LYS A 360 37.70 10.40 -11.42
C LYS A 360 37.04 10.87 -10.12
N ILE A 361 37.38 10.21 -9.00
CA ILE A 361 36.84 10.58 -7.69
C ILE A 361 37.69 11.70 -7.10
N ASP A 362 37.11 12.84 -6.76
CA ASP A 362 37.89 14.02 -6.37
C ASP A 362 38.60 13.82 -5.02
N SER A 363 38.00 13.05 -4.11
CA SER A 363 38.61 12.67 -2.82
C SER A 363 39.82 11.74 -2.97
N PHE A 364 40.01 11.13 -4.14
CA PHE A 364 41.14 10.25 -4.46
C PHE A 364 41.83 10.69 -5.76
N PRO A 365 42.88 11.55 -5.67
CA PRO A 365 43.60 12.04 -6.84
C PRO A 365 44.00 10.92 -7.82
N PHE A 366 43.48 11.02 -9.06
CA PHE A 366 43.62 9.98 -10.07
C PHE A 366 45.06 9.67 -10.47
N THR A 367 45.97 10.63 -10.29
CA THR A 367 47.41 10.48 -10.56
C THR A 367 48.08 9.48 -9.63
N ARG A 368 47.53 9.27 -8.42
CA ARG A 368 48.06 8.35 -7.41
C ARG A 368 47.22 7.08 -7.27
N TYR A 369 45.89 7.21 -7.27
CA TYR A 369 44.98 6.10 -6.97
C TYR A 369 44.29 5.50 -8.21
N GLY A 370 44.57 6.06 -9.39
CA GLY A 370 44.00 5.60 -10.65
C GLY A 370 42.63 6.17 -10.95
N LYS A 371 42.01 5.63 -12.00
CA LYS A 371 40.71 6.05 -12.53
C LYS A 371 39.76 4.86 -12.52
N ILE A 372 38.46 5.14 -12.49
CA ILE A 372 37.43 4.10 -12.55
C ILE A 372 36.81 4.16 -13.94
N ASP A 373 36.89 3.05 -14.68
CA ASP A 373 36.18 2.93 -15.95
C ASP A 373 34.69 2.68 -15.69
N GLY A 374 33.86 3.12 -16.63
CA GLY A 374 32.42 3.03 -16.53
C GLY A 374 31.74 3.35 -17.86
N ARG A 375 30.41 3.44 -17.84
CA ARG A 375 29.61 3.70 -19.04
C ARG A 375 28.44 4.63 -18.76
N VAL A 376 28.06 5.41 -19.77
CA VAL A 376 26.87 6.25 -19.71
C VAL A 376 25.62 5.35 -19.70
N LYS A 377 24.87 5.37 -18.60
CA LYS A 377 23.59 4.67 -18.46
C LYS A 377 22.46 5.44 -19.13
N SER A 378 22.38 6.75 -18.87
CA SER A 378 21.34 7.61 -19.41
C SER A 378 21.75 9.07 -19.42
N ILE A 379 21.17 9.84 -20.34
CA ILE A 379 21.21 11.30 -20.37
C ILE A 379 19.77 11.82 -20.33
N SER A 380 19.53 12.89 -19.56
CA SER A 380 18.26 13.60 -19.55
C SER A 380 17.91 14.08 -20.95
N ARG A 381 16.62 14.04 -21.30
CA ARG A 381 16.14 14.60 -22.57
C ARG A 381 15.84 16.08 -22.49
N ASP A 382 15.75 16.61 -21.27
CA ASP A 382 15.45 18.01 -20.99
C ASP A 382 16.60 18.67 -20.23
N ALA A 383 16.82 19.94 -20.51
CA ALA A 383 17.84 20.75 -19.87
C ALA A 383 17.30 21.31 -18.56
N ILE A 384 18.08 21.17 -17.49
CA ILE A 384 17.80 21.73 -16.18
C ILE A 384 18.55 23.05 -16.06
N GLN A 385 17.88 24.09 -15.56
CA GLN A 385 18.54 25.35 -15.24
C GLN A 385 19.40 25.17 -13.98
N ASP A 386 20.71 25.36 -14.13
CA ASP A 386 21.68 25.42 -13.04
C ASP A 386 22.05 26.88 -12.75
N GLU A 387 22.24 27.21 -11.47
CA GLU A 387 22.54 28.59 -11.04
C GLU A 387 23.89 29.07 -11.58
N ASP A 388 24.89 28.18 -11.69
CA ASP A 388 26.26 28.54 -12.09
C ASP A 388 26.54 28.23 -13.57
N LEU A 389 26.03 27.09 -14.06
CA LEU A 389 26.41 26.55 -15.37
C LEU A 389 25.37 26.82 -16.49
N GLY A 390 24.26 27.48 -16.16
CA GLY A 390 23.16 27.72 -17.10
C GLY A 390 22.39 26.44 -17.42
N LEU A 391 21.95 26.25 -18.67
CA LEU A 391 21.24 25.04 -19.08
C LEU A 391 22.19 23.84 -19.14
N VAL A 392 21.97 22.84 -18.29
CA VAL A 392 22.75 21.61 -18.20
C VAL A 392 21.86 20.36 -18.37
N TYR A 393 22.45 19.27 -18.83
CA TYR A 393 21.77 17.98 -18.92
C TYR A 393 22.31 17.04 -17.83
N GLU A 394 21.44 16.30 -17.17
CA GLU A 394 21.84 15.29 -16.19
C GLU A 394 22.28 14.02 -16.94
N VAL A 395 23.49 13.53 -16.66
CA VAL A 395 24.04 12.27 -17.16
C VAL A 395 24.26 11.32 -15.99
N ARG A 396 23.81 10.08 -16.13
CA ARG A 396 24.09 8.98 -15.19
C ARG A 396 25.12 8.05 -15.79
N ALA A 397 26.19 7.80 -15.05
CA ALA A 397 27.24 6.85 -15.41
C ALA A 397 27.37 5.74 -14.37
N THR A 398 27.48 4.50 -14.82
CA THR A 398 27.79 3.34 -13.96
C THR A 398 29.28 3.31 -13.65
N LEU A 399 29.65 2.79 -12.49
CA LEU A 399 31.05 2.50 -12.14
C LEU A 399 31.30 0.98 -12.24
N ASP A 400 32.41 0.57 -12.87
CA ASP A 400 32.75 -0.86 -12.98
C ASP A 400 33.22 -1.46 -11.63
N THR A 401 33.71 -0.62 -10.71
CA THR A 401 34.05 -0.99 -9.33
C THR A 401 33.55 0.07 -8.36
N SER A 402 33.08 -0.37 -7.19
CA SER A 402 32.68 0.50 -6.07
C SER A 402 33.77 0.65 -5.01
N GLU A 403 34.97 0.16 -5.29
CA GLU A 403 36.13 0.21 -4.38
C GLU A 403 37.36 0.77 -5.10
N ILE A 404 38.16 1.52 -4.36
CA ILE A 404 39.44 2.07 -4.83
C ILE A 404 40.59 1.63 -3.92
N LEU A 405 41.73 1.31 -4.52
CA LEU A 405 42.93 0.95 -3.77
C LEU A 405 43.64 2.21 -3.28
N ALA A 406 43.45 2.56 -2.02
CA ALA A 406 44.11 3.70 -1.38
C ALA A 406 45.11 3.20 -0.33
N ASP A 407 46.39 3.55 -0.51
CA ASP A 407 47.47 3.25 0.44
C ASP A 407 47.56 1.77 0.88
N GLY A 408 47.34 0.86 -0.07
CA GLY A 408 47.42 -0.59 0.14
C GLY A 408 46.18 -1.21 0.79
N ARG A 409 45.09 -0.46 0.98
CA ARG A 409 43.79 -0.96 1.45
C ARG A 409 42.70 -0.68 0.43
N MET A 410 41.80 -1.64 0.24
CA MET A 410 40.58 -1.43 -0.55
C MET A 410 39.63 -0.56 0.28
N VAL A 411 39.28 0.61 -0.24
CA VAL A 411 38.35 1.54 0.38
C VAL A 411 37.08 1.57 -0.45
N LYS A 412 35.94 1.32 0.19
CA LYS A 412 34.62 1.44 -0.43
C LYS A 412 34.29 2.91 -0.68
N LEU A 413 33.78 3.20 -1.87
CA LEU A 413 33.25 4.52 -2.21
C LEU A 413 31.94 4.72 -1.46
N THR A 414 31.69 5.95 -1.00
CA THR A 414 30.47 6.30 -0.26
C THR A 414 29.61 7.25 -1.09
N PRO A 415 28.28 7.12 -1.04
CA PRO A 415 27.36 8.13 -1.56
C PRO A 415 27.70 9.54 -1.08
N GLY A 416 27.56 10.53 -1.97
CA GLY A 416 27.85 11.93 -1.69
C GLY A 416 29.26 12.39 -2.06
N MET A 417 30.20 11.48 -2.35
CA MET A 417 31.51 11.85 -2.90
C MET A 417 31.36 12.57 -4.25
N THR A 418 32.15 13.62 -4.47
CA THR A 418 32.19 14.32 -5.77
C THR A 418 33.10 13.58 -6.75
N ALA A 419 32.71 13.60 -8.01
CA ALA A 419 33.46 12.96 -9.07
C ALA A 419 33.31 13.73 -10.38
N SER A 420 34.37 13.69 -11.18
CA SER A 420 34.38 14.18 -12.55
C SER A 420 34.23 13.00 -13.52
N VAL A 421 33.24 13.06 -14.40
CA VAL A 421 32.96 12.07 -15.43
C VAL A 421 33.46 12.59 -16.78
N GLU A 422 34.39 11.88 -17.40
CA GLU A 422 34.90 12.17 -18.73
C GLU A 422 34.30 11.17 -19.72
N VAL A 423 33.27 11.60 -20.45
CA VAL A 423 32.60 10.76 -21.46
C VAL A 423 33.36 10.84 -22.77
N LYS A 424 33.73 9.69 -23.35
CA LYS A 424 34.41 9.64 -24.66
C LYS A 424 33.39 9.88 -25.77
N THR A 425 33.39 11.08 -26.34
CA THR A 425 32.41 11.51 -27.36
C THR A 425 32.88 11.25 -28.79
N GLY A 426 34.19 11.02 -29.00
CA GLY A 426 34.72 10.66 -30.30
C GLY A 426 36.24 10.58 -30.32
N LYS A 427 36.81 10.40 -31.51
CA LYS A 427 38.26 10.48 -31.76
C LYS A 427 38.52 11.53 -32.81
N ARG A 428 39.55 12.34 -32.61
CA ARG A 428 39.99 13.34 -33.60
C ARG A 428 41.46 13.15 -33.91
N ARG A 429 41.82 13.41 -35.17
CA ARG A 429 43.22 13.40 -35.59
C ARG A 429 43.92 14.65 -35.09
N ILE A 430 45.20 14.52 -34.77
CA ILE A 430 46.01 15.64 -34.25
C ILE A 430 46.08 16.79 -35.27
N ILE A 431 46.10 16.47 -36.57
CA ILE A 431 46.09 17.48 -37.64
C ILE A 431 44.81 18.34 -37.64
N GLU A 432 43.67 17.81 -37.20
CA GLU A 432 42.43 18.57 -37.10
C GLU A 432 42.47 19.62 -35.99
N PHE A 433 43.16 19.35 -34.88
CA PHE A 433 43.34 20.35 -33.81
C PHE A 433 44.14 21.56 -34.31
N LEU A 434 45.22 21.31 -35.07
CA LEU A 434 46.06 22.36 -35.64
C LEU A 434 45.35 23.19 -36.71
N LEU A 435 44.51 22.56 -37.54
CA LEU A 435 43.79 23.22 -38.64
C LEU A 435 42.42 23.81 -38.22
N SER A 436 41.89 23.42 -37.05
CA SER A 436 40.57 23.86 -36.59
C SER A 436 40.35 25.39 -36.54
N PRO A 437 41.33 26.24 -36.18
CA PRO A 437 41.12 27.69 -36.18
C PRO A 437 40.97 28.22 -37.61
N MET A 438 41.76 27.72 -38.56
CA MET A 438 41.73 28.12 -39.97
C MET A 438 40.40 27.73 -40.63
N MET A 439 39.86 26.55 -40.30
CA MET A 439 38.59 26.08 -40.85
C MET A 439 37.39 26.91 -40.33
N LYS A 440 37.40 27.32 -39.06
CA LYS A 440 36.35 28.20 -38.51
C LYS A 440 36.27 29.54 -39.24
N TYR A 441 37.41 30.16 -39.54
CA TYR A 441 37.46 31.42 -40.29
C TYR A 441 37.05 31.25 -41.75
N GLY A 442 37.31 30.09 -42.38
CA GLY A 442 36.87 29.81 -43.75
C GLY A 442 35.35 29.77 -43.90
N ASP A 443 34.65 29.12 -42.96
CA ASP A 443 33.19 29.00 -42.98
C ASP A 443 32.45 30.26 -42.51
N GLU A 444 33.03 31.05 -41.59
CA GLU A 444 32.47 32.36 -41.18
C GLU A 444 32.76 33.49 -42.18
N ALA A 445 33.89 33.47 -42.90
CA ALA A 445 34.22 34.49 -43.89
C ALA A 445 33.44 34.38 -45.21
N LEU A 446 32.83 33.21 -45.48
CA LEU A 446 32.00 32.96 -46.67
C LEU A 446 30.50 33.15 -46.43
N ARG A 447 30.09 33.60 -45.24
CA ARG A 447 28.72 33.98 -44.92
C ARG A 447 28.67 35.37 -44.30
N GLU A 448 28.47 36.37 -45.17
CA GLU A 448 27.96 37.67 -44.77
C GLU A 448 26.45 37.56 -44.48
N ARG A 449 25.94 38.38 -43.55
CA ARG A 449 24.57 38.32 -43.02
C ARG A 449 23.47 38.56 -44.05
#